data_AF-A0A7M2WY31-F1
#
_entry.id   AF-A0A7M2WY31-F1
#
_cell.length_a   1.000
_cell.length_b   1.000
_cell.length_c   1.000
_cell.angle_alpha   90.00
_cell.angle_beta   90.00
_cell.angle_gamma   90.00
#
_symmetry.space_group_name_H-M   'P 1'
#
loop_
_entity.id
_entity.type
_entity.pdbx_description
1 polymer ?
#
loop_
_entity_poly.entity_id
_entity_poly.type
_entity_poly.pdbx_seq_one_letter_code
_entity_poly.pdbx_strand_id
1 'polypeptide(L)'
;MRSEIRCERLESRRLLSAVSAAFDPSVGLLTVTGTENADQIVLRRTVAGTLPSSQKLDVLVGKPARVVFSVRFDAVKQITVNAGGGNDCVSTAGTASDFVNQPMTFNGGSGNDTLKAAASKTATIWGGTGNDTLIGGSNADALSGDAGNDWIVGGGGDDKLFGVDGDDYLNGGAGKDVMLGGNGNDTFVAIDACTSDVLTGGPGNDIVWADRGTGAARDIVSDASAYEAARTVRLVTSFANRVDKTLDGDRVVDPVTDVSYRSFAGRPLFGPGGPTASDITQGSSANCWLLGQLGAVAQAAPLTVRATVVDLADGTFAVALGGSFYRVDADLPVQADGATPQFARTGTGGSLWVAIVEKAYATHRFAIANGDYRGNYEDLCYGDPNELLTAVRATNMGWNYHPENSGVAFANELFTQWNARKAVAFSTGPCAIEGLVAQHTYTVTSVTRDTAGRVTSLCLRNPWGGASPFVDVTPQKLAGMEFWLTWGDVGAA
;
A
#
# COMPACT_ATOMS: atom_id res chain seq x y z
N MET A 1 10.08 15.66 0.39
CA MET A 1 10.69 14.63 -0.48
C MET A 1 9.57 14.06 -1.33
N ARG A 2 9.70 14.04 -2.66
CA ARG A 2 8.63 13.60 -3.57
C ARG A 2 8.50 12.08 -3.52
N SER A 3 7.51 11.59 -2.79
CA SER A 3 7.01 10.22 -2.90
C SER A 3 6.28 10.09 -4.25
N GLU A 4 7.02 9.89 -5.34
CA GLU A 4 6.41 9.50 -6.60
C GLU A 4 5.91 8.05 -6.45
N ILE A 5 4.68 7.89 -5.97
CA ILE A 5 3.93 6.67 -6.21
C ILE A 5 3.84 6.54 -7.74
N ARG A 6 4.45 5.52 -8.35
CA ARG A 6 4.39 5.31 -9.80
C ARG A 6 3.05 4.65 -10.15
N CYS A 7 2.49 4.96 -11.32
CA CYS A 7 1.39 4.18 -11.90
C CYS A 7 1.72 2.69 -11.81
N GLU A 8 0.77 1.85 -11.39
CA GLU A 8 0.94 0.41 -11.41
C GLU A 8 1.42 -0.08 -12.80
N ARG A 9 2.04 -1.26 -12.81
CA ARG A 9 2.62 -1.84 -14.02
C ARG A 9 1.50 -2.38 -14.90
N LEU A 10 0.80 -1.50 -15.63
CA LEU A 10 -0.16 -1.89 -16.65
C LEU A 10 0.52 -2.83 -17.66
N GLU A 11 -0.09 -3.99 -17.92
CA GLU A 11 0.45 -4.95 -18.87
C GLU A 11 0.60 -4.30 -20.25
N SER A 12 1.80 -4.36 -20.81
CA SER A 12 2.26 -3.59 -21.97
C SER A 12 1.61 -3.95 -23.31
N ARG A 13 0.51 -4.70 -23.34
CA ARG A 13 0.03 -5.37 -24.56
C ARG A 13 -1.20 -4.77 -25.24
N ARG A 14 -1.90 -3.77 -24.69
CA ARG A 14 -3.12 -3.22 -25.32
C ARG A 14 -3.35 -1.69 -25.24
N LEU A 15 -2.32 -0.89 -25.02
CA LEU A 15 -2.37 0.59 -24.85
C LEU A 15 -2.68 1.41 -26.14
N LEU A 16 -3.41 0.85 -27.12
CA LEU A 16 -3.64 1.47 -28.44
C LEU A 16 -5.13 1.61 -28.82
N SER A 17 -6.03 1.69 -27.84
CA SER A 17 -7.40 2.19 -28.09
C SER A 17 -7.44 3.73 -28.01
N ALA A 18 -8.40 4.33 -28.71
CA ALA A 18 -8.43 5.74 -29.10
C ALA A 18 -8.74 6.74 -27.96
N VAL A 19 -7.82 6.91 -27.01
CA VAL A 19 -7.87 8.07 -26.09
C VAL A 19 -7.99 9.34 -26.93
N SER A 20 -9.02 10.13 -26.67
CA SER A 20 -9.34 11.35 -27.41
C SER A 20 -9.23 12.58 -26.51
N ALA A 21 -8.96 13.73 -27.10
CA ALA A 21 -8.95 15.00 -26.39
C ALA A 21 -9.54 16.11 -27.27
N ALA A 22 -10.30 17.00 -26.65
CA ALA A 22 -10.96 18.12 -27.30
C ALA A 22 -10.83 19.39 -26.45
N PHE A 23 -10.65 20.53 -27.10
CA PHE A 23 -10.55 21.83 -26.44
C PHE A 23 -11.68 22.75 -26.91
N ASP A 24 -12.48 23.26 -25.97
CA ASP A 24 -13.46 24.31 -26.21
C ASP A 24 -12.86 25.68 -25.86
N PRO A 25 -12.51 26.51 -26.86
CA PRO A 25 -11.90 27.82 -26.63
C PRO A 25 -12.86 28.86 -26.05
N SER A 26 -14.18 28.64 -26.13
CA SER A 26 -15.17 29.60 -25.63
C SER A 26 -15.21 29.65 -24.11
N VAL A 27 -14.92 28.53 -23.46
CA VAL A 27 -14.86 28.36 -22.01
C VAL A 27 -13.47 27.98 -21.49
N GLY A 28 -12.53 27.68 -22.40
CA GLY A 28 -11.18 27.25 -22.04
C GLY A 28 -11.12 25.85 -21.42
N LEU A 29 -12.05 24.96 -21.78
CA LEU A 29 -12.16 23.61 -21.24
C LEU A 29 -11.40 22.61 -22.12
N LEU A 30 -10.45 21.89 -21.53
CA LEU A 30 -9.84 20.70 -22.14
C LEU A 30 -10.51 19.45 -21.58
N THR A 31 -11.13 18.64 -22.44
CA THR A 31 -11.68 17.33 -22.08
C THR A 31 -10.83 16.23 -22.69
N VAL A 32 -10.42 15.26 -21.88
CA VAL A 32 -9.74 14.02 -22.30
C VAL A 32 -10.68 12.85 -21.98
N THR A 33 -10.84 11.93 -22.92
CA THR A 33 -11.69 10.75 -22.76
C THR A 33 -10.87 9.52 -23.14
N GLY A 34 -10.65 8.65 -22.16
CA GLY A 34 -10.05 7.34 -22.35
C GLY A 34 -11.04 6.33 -22.90
N THR A 35 -10.76 5.07 -22.66
CA THR A 35 -11.37 3.92 -23.34
C THR A 35 -11.89 2.92 -22.31
N GLU A 36 -12.44 1.79 -22.77
CA GLU A 36 -12.87 0.70 -21.88
C GLU A 36 -11.70 -0.22 -21.46
N ASN A 37 -10.46 0.12 -21.82
CA ASN A 37 -9.27 -0.62 -21.44
C ASN A 37 -8.35 0.27 -20.61
N ALA A 38 -7.50 -0.39 -19.82
CA ALA A 38 -6.42 0.27 -19.08
C ALA A 38 -5.63 1.29 -19.93
N ASP A 39 -5.75 2.56 -19.53
CA ASP A 39 -5.18 3.73 -20.13
C ASP A 39 -4.10 4.34 -19.24
N GLN A 40 -3.11 4.96 -19.86
CA GLN A 40 -2.12 5.75 -19.13
C GLN A 40 -2.08 7.15 -19.69
N ILE A 41 -2.70 8.11 -18.99
CA ILE A 41 -2.86 9.49 -19.40
C ILE A 41 -1.97 10.38 -18.53
N VAL A 42 -1.09 11.14 -19.17
CA VAL A 42 -0.21 12.09 -18.49
C VAL A 42 -0.42 13.49 -19.07
N LEU A 43 -0.81 14.43 -18.20
CA LEU A 43 -0.90 15.85 -18.54
C LEU A 43 0.44 16.51 -18.25
N ARG A 44 1.09 17.10 -19.26
CA ARG A 44 2.39 17.73 -19.10
C ARG A 44 2.40 19.15 -19.63
N ARG A 45 2.86 20.09 -18.81
CA ARG A 45 3.23 21.41 -19.29
C ARG A 45 4.61 21.35 -19.93
N THR A 46 4.67 21.66 -21.21
CA THR A 46 5.92 21.72 -21.97
C THR A 46 6.27 23.17 -22.24
N VAL A 47 7.50 23.56 -21.88
CA VAL A 47 8.03 24.91 -22.08
C VAL A 47 9.11 24.85 -23.15
N ALA A 48 8.85 25.43 -24.32
CA ALA A 48 9.85 25.62 -25.37
C ALA A 48 10.35 27.07 -25.37
N GLY A 49 11.12 27.47 -24.36
CA GLY A 49 11.67 28.84 -24.23
C GLY A 49 10.98 29.73 -23.20
N THR A 50 11.35 31.02 -23.12
CA THR A 50 10.94 31.94 -22.03
C THR A 50 9.66 32.72 -22.29
N LEU A 51 9.04 32.60 -23.47
CA LEU A 51 7.85 33.36 -23.84
C LEU A 51 6.56 32.60 -23.46
N PRO A 52 5.50 33.28 -22.96
CA PRO A 52 4.23 32.62 -22.62
C PRO A 52 3.60 31.83 -23.78
N SER A 53 3.76 32.33 -25.02
CA SER A 53 3.21 31.72 -26.22
C SER A 53 3.89 30.40 -26.63
N SER A 54 5.04 30.06 -26.05
CA SER A 54 5.74 28.79 -26.30
C SER A 54 5.43 27.70 -25.28
N GLN A 55 4.51 27.98 -24.34
CA GLN A 55 4.05 27.04 -23.36
C GLN A 55 2.84 26.26 -23.88
N LYS A 56 2.93 24.94 -23.81
CA LYS A 56 1.89 24.02 -24.27
C LYS A 56 1.48 23.09 -23.14
N LEU A 57 0.22 22.69 -23.14
CA LEU A 57 -0.26 21.54 -22.42
C LEU A 57 -0.34 20.36 -23.39
N ASP A 58 0.44 19.33 -23.12
CA ASP A 58 0.45 18.09 -23.88
C ASP A 58 -0.30 17.00 -23.10
N VAL A 59 -1.14 16.25 -23.81
CA VAL A 59 -1.74 14.99 -23.34
C VAL A 59 -0.88 13.86 -23.88
N LEU A 60 -0.25 13.09 -23.00
CA LEU A 60 0.58 11.95 -23.37
C LEU A 60 -0.09 10.63 -23.01
N VAL A 61 0.01 9.63 -23.89
CA VAL A 61 -0.60 8.30 -23.71
C VAL A 61 0.41 7.16 -23.84
N GLY A 62 0.34 6.17 -22.94
CA GLY A 62 1.03 4.87 -23.01
C GLY A 62 2.51 4.84 -22.55
N LYS A 63 3.19 3.69 -22.74
CA LYS A 63 4.65 3.52 -22.53
C LYS A 63 5.33 2.93 -23.80
N PRO A 64 6.33 3.61 -24.41
CA PRO A 64 6.76 4.98 -24.11
C PRO A 64 5.65 5.99 -24.44
N ALA A 65 5.54 7.05 -23.63
CA ALA A 65 4.47 8.03 -23.73
C ALA A 65 4.53 8.82 -25.04
N ARG A 66 3.38 8.97 -25.71
CA ARG A 66 3.25 9.72 -26.97
C ARG A 66 2.29 10.88 -26.81
N VAL A 67 2.66 12.05 -27.31
CA VAL A 67 1.76 13.22 -27.34
C VAL A 67 0.64 12.94 -28.35
N VAL A 68 -0.60 12.91 -27.88
CA VAL A 68 -1.79 12.71 -28.73
C VAL A 68 -2.58 14.01 -28.94
N PHE A 69 -2.37 15.00 -28.08
CA PHE A 69 -3.02 16.32 -28.18
C PHE A 69 -2.13 17.40 -27.56
N SER A 70 -2.14 18.60 -28.14
CA SER A 70 -1.35 19.74 -27.66
C SER A 70 -2.11 21.05 -27.86
N VAL A 71 -2.23 21.85 -26.79
CA VAL A 71 -2.93 23.14 -26.79
C VAL A 71 -2.12 24.21 -26.07
N ARG A 72 -2.35 25.48 -26.39
CA ARG A 72 -1.74 26.60 -25.65
C ARG A 72 -2.13 26.53 -24.18
N PHE A 73 -1.13 26.55 -23.30
CA PHE A 73 -1.33 26.34 -21.86
C PHE A 73 -2.19 27.45 -21.23
N ASP A 74 -1.96 28.70 -21.62
CA ASP A 74 -2.68 29.88 -21.11
C ASP A 74 -4.16 29.94 -21.53
N ALA A 75 -4.50 29.25 -22.62
CA ALA A 75 -5.87 29.12 -23.10
C ALA A 75 -6.70 28.13 -22.26
N VAL A 76 -6.04 27.19 -21.56
CA VAL A 76 -6.72 26.18 -20.73
C VAL A 76 -7.03 26.75 -19.35
N LYS A 77 -8.32 26.80 -19.02
CA LYS A 77 -8.87 27.26 -17.75
C LYS A 77 -9.36 26.13 -16.86
N GLN A 78 -9.72 24.99 -17.44
CA GLN A 78 -10.15 23.79 -16.71
C GLN A 78 -9.77 22.55 -17.51
N ILE A 79 -9.47 21.46 -16.80
CA ILE A 79 -9.17 20.16 -17.41
C ILE A 79 -10.12 19.12 -16.83
N THR A 80 -10.74 18.33 -17.70
CA THR A 80 -11.53 17.16 -17.34
C THR A 80 -10.93 15.92 -18.00
N VAL A 81 -10.72 14.85 -17.23
CA VAL A 81 -10.28 13.55 -17.73
C VAL A 81 -11.31 12.51 -17.30
N ASN A 82 -11.91 11.83 -18.27
CA ASN A 82 -12.71 10.63 -18.04
C ASN A 82 -11.85 9.45 -18.49
N ALA A 83 -11.39 8.60 -17.56
CA ALA A 83 -10.46 7.53 -17.87
C ALA A 83 -11.19 6.34 -18.54
N GLY A 84 -12.37 5.98 -18.03
CA GLY A 84 -13.31 5.10 -18.72
C GLY A 84 -13.44 3.76 -18.00
N GLY A 85 -13.06 2.68 -18.68
CA GLY A 85 -13.04 1.34 -18.09
C GLY A 85 -11.65 0.73 -18.14
N GLY A 86 -11.40 -0.28 -17.32
CA GLY A 86 -10.08 -0.86 -17.12
C GLY A 86 -9.30 -0.12 -16.03
N ASN A 87 -8.12 -0.66 -15.70
CA ASN A 87 -7.28 -0.08 -14.65
C ASN A 87 -6.45 1.05 -15.23
N ASP A 88 -6.81 2.29 -14.93
CA ASP A 88 -6.26 3.48 -15.54
C ASP A 88 -5.21 4.15 -14.66
N CYS A 89 -4.32 4.91 -15.29
CA CYS A 89 -3.48 5.85 -14.58
C CYS A 89 -3.53 7.24 -15.20
N VAL A 90 -4.10 8.18 -14.46
CA VAL A 90 -4.18 9.59 -14.81
C VAL A 90 -3.26 10.39 -13.89
N SER A 91 -2.35 11.17 -14.47
CA SER A 91 -1.43 11.97 -13.66
C SER A 91 -1.02 13.28 -14.31
N THR A 92 -0.62 14.25 -13.50
CA THR A 92 0.10 15.44 -13.96
C THR A 92 1.60 15.23 -13.88
N ALA A 93 2.33 15.44 -14.98
CA ALA A 93 3.78 15.52 -14.99
C ALA A 93 4.22 16.97 -14.75
N GLY A 94 4.88 17.21 -13.61
CA GLY A 94 5.34 18.55 -13.25
C GLY A 94 5.37 18.79 -11.74
N THR A 95 5.29 20.06 -11.37
CA THR A 95 5.22 20.54 -9.99
C THR A 95 3.93 21.32 -9.78
N ALA A 96 3.52 21.58 -8.54
CA ALA A 96 2.31 22.37 -8.25
C ALA A 96 2.29 23.77 -8.91
N SER A 97 3.45 24.36 -9.19
CA SER A 97 3.49 25.63 -9.93
C SER A 97 3.14 25.49 -11.42
N ASP A 98 3.18 24.26 -11.95
CA ASP A 98 2.97 24.02 -13.37
C ASP A 98 1.50 24.16 -13.74
N PHE A 99 0.57 23.79 -12.84
CA PHE A 99 -0.89 23.81 -13.07
C PHE A 99 -1.68 24.61 -12.03
N VAL A 100 -1.02 25.56 -11.35
CA VAL A 100 -1.59 26.39 -10.27
C VAL A 100 -2.85 27.19 -10.64
N ASN A 101 -3.19 27.30 -11.92
CA ASN A 101 -4.38 28.03 -12.39
C ASN A 101 -5.43 27.13 -13.03
N GLN A 102 -5.25 25.82 -13.00
CA GLN A 102 -6.07 24.85 -13.72
C GLN A 102 -6.73 23.92 -12.70
N PRO A 103 -8.01 24.17 -12.33
CA PRO A 103 -8.82 23.14 -11.69
C PRO A 103 -8.89 21.90 -12.58
N MET A 104 -8.87 20.74 -11.94
CA MET A 104 -8.92 19.44 -12.60
C MET A 104 -10.09 18.61 -12.11
N THR A 105 -10.72 17.91 -13.04
CA THR A 105 -11.75 16.92 -12.77
C THR A 105 -11.30 15.59 -13.34
N PHE A 106 -11.05 14.58 -12.50
CA PHE A 106 -10.69 13.23 -12.93
C PHE A 106 -11.79 12.26 -12.53
N ASN A 107 -12.26 11.47 -13.50
CA ASN A 107 -13.20 10.36 -13.30
C ASN A 107 -12.48 9.08 -13.73
N GLY A 108 -12.26 8.14 -12.80
CA GLY A 108 -11.66 6.84 -13.10
C GLY A 108 -12.61 5.98 -13.91
N GLY A 109 -13.78 5.69 -13.34
CA GLY A 109 -14.83 4.95 -14.01
C GLY A 109 -14.89 3.54 -13.49
N SER A 110 -14.57 2.51 -14.28
CA SER A 110 -14.56 1.13 -13.78
C SER A 110 -13.18 0.49 -13.88
N GLY A 111 -12.70 -0.13 -12.81
CA GLY A 111 -11.37 -0.72 -12.75
C GLY A 111 -10.64 -0.20 -11.52
N ASN A 112 -9.42 -0.68 -11.29
CA ASN A 112 -8.59 -0.18 -10.21
C ASN A 112 -7.70 0.94 -10.76
N ASP A 113 -8.07 2.18 -10.49
CA ASP A 113 -7.51 3.37 -11.09
C ASP A 113 -6.49 4.05 -10.20
N THR A 114 -5.58 4.79 -10.80
CA THR A 114 -4.61 5.64 -10.11
C THR A 114 -4.73 7.06 -10.64
N LEU A 115 -5.37 7.94 -9.87
CA LEU A 115 -5.70 9.31 -10.25
C LEU A 115 -4.92 10.32 -9.40
N LYS A 116 -4.01 11.07 -10.03
CA LYS A 116 -3.07 11.97 -9.33
C LYS A 116 -3.13 13.38 -9.85
N ALA A 117 -3.80 14.25 -9.10
CA ALA A 117 -3.96 15.68 -9.41
C ALA A 117 -2.99 16.58 -8.62
N ALA A 118 -1.83 16.04 -8.20
CA ALA A 118 -0.88 16.67 -7.29
C ALA A 118 -0.37 18.07 -7.70
N ALA A 119 -0.48 18.42 -8.99
CA ALA A 119 -0.08 19.74 -9.46
C ALA A 119 -1.24 20.74 -9.66
N SER A 120 -2.49 20.29 -9.49
CA SER A 120 -3.69 21.07 -9.81
C SER A 120 -3.87 22.27 -8.88
N LYS A 121 -4.67 23.25 -9.33
CA LYS A 121 -5.13 24.33 -8.46
C LYS A 121 -6.10 23.82 -7.40
N THR A 122 -7.06 23.01 -7.83
CA THR A 122 -8.04 22.27 -7.03
C THR A 122 -8.41 21.05 -7.85
N ALA A 123 -8.59 19.91 -7.21
CA ALA A 123 -8.96 18.66 -7.82
C ALA A 123 -10.37 18.28 -7.38
N THR A 124 -11.16 17.79 -8.32
CA THR A 124 -12.31 16.95 -8.02
C THR A 124 -12.07 15.59 -8.66
N ILE A 125 -11.95 14.56 -7.82
CA ILE A 125 -11.58 13.21 -8.25
C ILE A 125 -12.67 12.24 -7.83
N TRP A 126 -13.12 11.44 -8.78
CA TRP A 126 -14.01 10.30 -8.56
C TRP A 126 -13.27 9.04 -9.00
N GLY A 127 -13.09 8.08 -8.10
CA GLY A 127 -12.52 6.77 -8.39
C GLY A 127 -13.48 5.99 -9.29
N GLY A 128 -14.65 5.67 -8.76
CA GLY A 128 -15.71 4.98 -9.48
C GLY A 128 -15.90 3.58 -8.90
N THR A 129 -15.84 2.54 -9.73
CA THR A 129 -15.92 1.16 -9.24
C THR A 129 -14.55 0.50 -9.31
N GLY A 130 -14.13 -0.16 -8.24
CA GLY A 130 -12.84 -0.83 -8.16
C GLY A 130 -12.06 -0.32 -6.96
N ASN A 131 -10.83 -0.79 -6.79
CA ASN A 131 -9.99 -0.36 -5.68
C ASN A 131 -9.02 0.71 -6.19
N ASP A 132 -9.32 1.96 -5.94
CA ASP A 132 -8.69 3.12 -6.56
C ASP A 132 -7.61 3.75 -5.68
N THR A 133 -6.76 4.55 -6.30
CA THR A 133 -5.74 5.37 -5.64
C THR A 133 -5.89 6.80 -6.08
N LEU A 134 -6.44 7.63 -5.21
CA LEU A 134 -6.75 9.03 -5.42
C LEU A 134 -5.77 9.89 -4.63
N ILE A 135 -5.11 10.83 -5.30
CA ILE A 135 -4.16 11.75 -4.69
C ILE A 135 -4.44 13.17 -5.17
N GLY A 136 -4.80 14.02 -4.22
CA GLY A 136 -4.95 15.46 -4.38
C GLY A 136 -3.59 16.18 -4.46
N GLY A 137 -3.62 17.48 -4.25
CA GLY A 137 -2.51 18.41 -4.32
C GLY A 137 -2.26 19.12 -3.00
N SER A 138 -1.82 20.37 -3.10
CA SER A 138 -1.50 21.22 -1.94
C SER A 138 -2.56 22.28 -1.68
N ASN A 139 -3.74 22.13 -2.28
CA ASN A 139 -4.86 23.05 -2.16
C ASN A 139 -6.11 22.25 -1.83
N ALA A 140 -7.17 22.95 -1.41
CA ALA A 140 -8.46 22.33 -1.10
C ALA A 140 -9.03 21.54 -2.29
N ASP A 141 -9.14 20.25 -2.10
CA ASP A 141 -9.58 19.26 -3.07
C ASP A 141 -10.83 18.50 -2.58
N ALA A 142 -11.50 17.83 -3.51
CA ALA A 142 -12.63 16.94 -3.22
C ALA A 142 -12.42 15.58 -3.89
N LEU A 143 -12.29 14.52 -3.10
CA LEU A 143 -11.98 13.18 -3.58
C LEU A 143 -13.05 12.20 -3.08
N SER A 144 -13.59 11.38 -3.99
CA SER A 144 -14.55 10.31 -3.69
C SER A 144 -14.02 9.00 -4.25
N GLY A 145 -13.84 7.99 -3.39
CA GLY A 145 -13.50 6.62 -3.78
C GLY A 145 -14.63 5.97 -4.57
N ASP A 146 -15.85 6.13 -4.06
CA ASP A 146 -17.09 5.54 -4.56
C ASP A 146 -17.22 4.07 -4.17
N ALA A 147 -17.01 3.09 -5.05
CA ALA A 147 -17.26 1.69 -4.73
C ALA A 147 -16.01 0.84 -4.85
N GLY A 148 -15.60 0.21 -3.75
CA GLY A 148 -14.44 -0.65 -3.64
C GLY A 148 -13.55 -0.18 -2.50
N ASN A 149 -12.43 -0.87 -2.28
CA ASN A 149 -11.53 -0.49 -1.19
C ASN A 149 -10.52 0.52 -1.73
N ASP A 150 -10.64 1.77 -1.34
CA ASP A 150 -9.93 2.89 -1.95
C ASP A 150 -8.80 3.45 -1.09
N TRP A 151 -7.84 4.06 -1.77
CA TRP A 151 -6.74 4.83 -1.18
C TRP A 151 -6.95 6.30 -1.51
N ILE A 152 -7.22 7.12 -0.51
CA ILE A 152 -7.55 8.53 -0.70
C ILE A 152 -6.60 9.40 0.14
N VAL A 153 -5.85 10.28 -0.53
CA VAL A 153 -4.96 11.24 0.11
C VAL A 153 -5.28 12.65 -0.39
N GLY A 154 -5.72 13.53 0.50
CA GLY A 154 -6.01 14.94 0.19
C GLY A 154 -4.73 15.70 -0.11
N GLY A 155 -3.80 15.69 0.84
CA GLY A 155 -2.46 16.23 0.67
C GLY A 155 -2.25 17.46 1.54
N GLY A 156 -2.43 18.65 1.01
CA GLY A 156 -2.49 19.84 1.84
C GLY A 156 -3.61 20.76 1.39
N GLY A 157 -4.08 21.64 2.26
CA GLY A 157 -5.31 22.39 2.04
C GLY A 157 -6.44 21.81 2.89
N ASP A 158 -7.60 22.46 2.85
CA ASP A 158 -8.79 21.98 3.57
C ASP A 158 -9.57 21.05 2.63
N ASP A 159 -9.35 19.75 2.74
CA ASP A 159 -9.83 18.74 1.79
C ASP A 159 -11.16 18.10 2.21
N LYS A 160 -11.86 17.52 1.23
CA LYS A 160 -13.04 16.68 1.46
C LYS A 160 -12.83 15.30 0.87
N LEU A 161 -12.76 14.30 1.73
CA LEU A 161 -12.49 12.92 1.35
C LEU A 161 -13.71 12.04 1.68
N PHE A 162 -14.16 11.25 0.71
CA PHE A 162 -15.29 10.33 0.86
C PHE A 162 -14.86 8.93 0.39
N GLY A 163 -14.93 7.93 1.26
CA GLY A 163 -14.70 6.52 0.90
C GLY A 163 -15.90 5.95 0.15
N VAL A 164 -17.08 6.08 0.76
CA VAL A 164 -18.41 5.64 0.31
C VAL A 164 -18.68 4.16 0.58
N ASP A 165 -18.29 3.22 -0.29
CA ASP A 165 -18.56 1.79 -0.13
C ASP A 165 -17.26 0.98 -0.21
N GLY A 166 -16.81 0.38 0.88
CA GLY A 166 -15.62 -0.48 0.90
C GLY A 166 -14.82 -0.33 2.19
N ASP A 167 -13.72 -1.08 2.32
CA ASP A 167 -12.77 -0.84 3.41
C ASP A 167 -11.73 0.20 2.93
N ASP A 168 -11.94 1.48 3.25
CA ASP A 168 -11.18 2.59 2.68
C ASP A 168 -10.04 3.10 3.56
N TYR A 169 -9.00 3.65 2.93
CA TYR A 169 -7.94 4.42 3.58
C TYR A 169 -8.07 5.90 3.23
N LEU A 170 -8.31 6.75 4.22
CA LEU A 170 -8.46 8.19 4.07
C LEU A 170 -7.36 8.93 4.86
N ASN A 171 -6.60 9.78 4.19
CA ASN A 171 -5.60 10.64 4.82
C ASN A 171 -5.81 12.08 4.36
N GLY A 172 -6.28 12.92 5.27
CA GLY A 172 -6.53 14.35 5.01
C GLY A 172 -5.24 15.05 4.59
N GLY A 173 -4.21 14.88 5.42
CA GLY A 173 -2.91 15.49 5.20
C GLY A 173 -2.78 16.74 6.08
N ALA A 174 -2.44 17.88 5.48
CA ALA A 174 -2.27 19.12 6.23
C ALA A 174 -3.38 20.12 5.93
N GLY A 175 -4.15 20.51 6.93
CA GLY A 175 -5.25 21.46 6.78
C GLY A 175 -6.43 21.03 7.59
N LYS A 176 -7.58 21.69 7.44
CA LYS A 176 -8.80 21.27 8.12
C LYS A 176 -9.60 20.38 7.19
N ASP A 177 -9.48 19.10 7.39
CA ASP A 177 -10.04 18.11 6.50
C ASP A 177 -11.39 17.61 6.98
N VAL A 178 -12.22 17.21 6.02
CA VAL A 178 -13.48 16.51 6.27
C VAL A 178 -13.40 15.14 5.62
N MET A 179 -13.43 14.10 6.45
CA MET A 179 -13.30 12.71 6.00
C MET A 179 -14.56 11.92 6.38
N LEU A 180 -15.17 11.27 5.40
CA LEU A 180 -16.30 10.37 5.58
C LEU A 180 -15.92 9.00 5.02
N GLY A 181 -15.90 7.98 5.87
CA GLY A 181 -15.57 6.60 5.49
C GLY A 181 -16.70 6.01 4.68
N GLY A 182 -17.83 5.78 5.32
CA GLY A 182 -19.02 5.26 4.64
C GLY A 182 -19.31 3.84 5.13
N ASN A 183 -19.67 2.94 4.22
CA ASN A 183 -19.91 1.53 4.54
C ASN A 183 -18.60 0.76 4.45
N GLY A 184 -18.30 -0.07 5.44
CA GLY A 184 -17.09 -0.91 5.46
C GLY A 184 -16.19 -0.52 6.63
N ASN A 185 -15.05 -1.17 6.76
CA ASN A 185 -14.12 -0.95 7.87
C ASN A 185 -13.04 0.04 7.42
N ASP A 186 -13.27 1.30 7.71
CA ASP A 186 -12.46 2.38 7.17
C ASP A 186 -11.29 2.72 8.08
N THR A 187 -10.37 3.48 7.51
CA THR A 187 -9.07 3.73 8.11
C THR A 187 -8.67 5.18 7.87
N PHE A 188 -8.68 6.00 8.92
CA PHE A 188 -8.50 7.45 8.83
C PHE A 188 -7.19 7.90 9.46
N VAL A 189 -6.41 8.70 8.74
CA VAL A 189 -5.20 9.38 9.23
C VAL A 189 -5.45 10.90 9.24
N ALA A 190 -5.56 11.44 10.44
CA ALA A 190 -5.72 12.86 10.79
C ALA A 190 -4.62 13.31 11.77
N ILE A 191 -3.42 12.73 11.66
CA ILE A 191 -2.30 13.11 12.53
C ILE A 191 -1.57 14.27 11.86
N ASP A 192 -2.00 15.48 12.20
CA ASP A 192 -1.31 16.72 11.87
C ASP A 192 -1.12 17.60 13.11
N ALA A 193 -0.03 18.37 13.14
CA ALA A 193 0.37 19.08 14.35
C ALA A 193 -0.43 20.38 14.63
N CYS A 194 -1.38 20.78 13.78
CA CYS A 194 -1.82 22.19 13.72
C CYS A 194 -3.32 22.42 13.50
N THR A 195 -4.08 21.46 13.00
CA THR A 195 -5.45 21.65 12.53
C THR A 195 -6.44 20.69 13.19
N SER A 196 -7.72 20.78 12.82
CA SER A 196 -8.77 20.01 13.49
C SER A 196 -9.67 19.48 12.41
N ASP A 197 -9.60 18.17 12.24
CA ASP A 197 -10.33 17.47 11.21
C ASP A 197 -11.70 17.05 11.71
N VAL A 198 -12.61 16.84 10.78
CA VAL A 198 -13.93 16.26 11.05
C VAL A 198 -14.00 14.91 10.37
N LEU A 199 -14.12 13.87 11.18
CA LEU A 199 -14.15 12.50 10.71
C LEU A 199 -15.50 11.86 11.04
N THR A 200 -16.02 11.07 10.11
CA THR A 200 -17.22 10.26 10.31
C THR A 200 -16.94 8.88 9.74
N GLY A 201 -16.93 7.86 10.59
CA GLY A 201 -16.66 6.48 10.19
C GLY A 201 -17.79 5.92 9.34
N GLY A 202 -19.02 6.03 9.84
CA GLY A 202 -20.16 5.35 9.21
C GLY A 202 -20.24 3.86 9.60
N PRO A 203 -21.02 3.03 8.86
CA PRO A 203 -21.19 1.62 9.20
C PRO A 203 -19.93 0.74 9.02
N GLY A 204 -19.30 0.36 10.12
CA GLY A 204 -18.30 -0.71 10.13
C GLY A 204 -17.43 -0.69 11.37
N ASN A 205 -16.23 -1.29 11.32
CA ASN A 205 -15.25 -1.24 12.39
C ASN A 205 -14.04 -0.38 11.98
N ASP A 206 -14.16 0.92 12.20
CA ASP A 206 -13.20 1.88 11.65
C ASP A 206 -11.99 2.11 12.56
N ILE A 207 -10.84 2.43 11.99
CA ILE A 207 -9.62 2.81 12.70
C ILE A 207 -9.36 4.28 12.46
N VAL A 208 -9.13 5.05 13.52
CA VAL A 208 -8.85 6.50 13.42
C VAL A 208 -7.55 6.82 14.15
N TRP A 209 -6.54 7.23 13.39
CA TRP A 209 -5.33 7.86 13.89
C TRP A 209 -5.54 9.37 13.88
N ALA A 210 -5.78 9.95 15.04
CA ALA A 210 -6.11 11.36 15.19
C ALA A 210 -5.42 11.94 16.43
N ASP A 211 -5.10 13.23 16.39
CA ASP A 211 -4.42 13.94 17.45
C ASP A 211 -5.43 14.40 18.51
N ARG A 212 -5.51 13.68 19.62
CA ARG A 212 -6.23 14.14 20.81
C ARG A 212 -5.31 14.90 21.76
N GLY A 213 -4.65 15.93 21.23
CA GLY A 213 -3.82 16.84 22.02
C GLY A 213 -4.61 17.55 23.12
N THR A 214 -3.92 18.00 24.16
CA THR A 214 -4.49 18.84 25.22
C THR A 214 -4.67 20.31 24.79
N GLY A 215 -4.31 20.67 23.54
CA GLY A 215 -4.36 22.01 22.97
C GLY A 215 -5.66 22.35 22.22
N ALA A 216 -5.62 23.47 21.46
CA ALA A 216 -6.76 24.05 20.73
C ALA A 216 -7.09 23.35 19.40
N ALA A 217 -6.15 22.57 18.86
CA ALA A 217 -6.35 21.67 17.74
C ALA A 217 -6.81 20.30 18.27
N ARG A 218 -8.04 19.90 17.97
CA ARG A 218 -8.61 18.61 18.36
C ARG A 218 -9.52 18.10 17.26
N ASP A 219 -9.21 16.93 16.74
CA ASP A 219 -10.05 16.27 15.74
C ASP A 219 -11.40 15.87 16.35
N ILE A 220 -12.43 16.05 15.54
CA ILE A 220 -13.81 15.74 15.87
C ILE A 220 -14.20 14.49 15.11
N VAL A 221 -14.29 13.37 15.84
CA VAL A 221 -14.96 12.17 15.33
C VAL A 221 -16.46 12.34 15.63
N SER A 222 -17.22 12.72 14.60
CA SER A 222 -18.57 13.29 14.72
C SER A 222 -19.62 12.27 15.20
N ASP A 223 -19.37 10.99 14.95
CA ASP A 223 -20.25 9.89 15.26
C ASP A 223 -19.85 9.13 16.54
N ALA A 224 -18.77 9.53 17.23
CA ALA A 224 -18.20 8.84 18.39
C ALA A 224 -19.17 8.46 19.54
N SER A 225 -20.31 9.15 19.68
CA SER A 225 -21.28 8.91 20.78
C SER A 225 -22.26 7.74 20.56
N ALA A 226 -22.43 7.25 19.33
CA ALA A 226 -23.24 6.05 19.05
C ALA A 226 -22.42 4.73 19.05
N TYR A 227 -21.10 4.84 19.30
CA TYR A 227 -20.10 3.84 18.87
C TYR A 227 -19.49 2.99 20.01
N GLU A 228 -19.56 3.44 21.28
CA GLU A 228 -19.02 2.69 22.43
C GLU A 228 -19.71 1.34 22.71
N ALA A 229 -20.87 1.06 22.10
CA ALA A 229 -21.65 -0.14 22.40
C ALA A 229 -21.56 -1.29 21.35
N ALA A 230 -21.04 -1.06 20.13
CA ALA A 230 -21.05 -2.12 19.11
C ALA A 230 -20.04 -2.04 17.94
N ARG A 231 -19.32 -0.92 17.71
CA ARG A 231 -18.49 -0.72 16.51
C ARG A 231 -17.27 0.16 16.84
N THR A 232 -16.06 -0.40 16.73
CA THR A 232 -14.88 0.14 17.43
C THR A 232 -14.11 1.19 16.62
N VAL A 233 -14.45 2.47 16.73
CA VAL A 233 -13.48 3.54 16.46
C VAL A 233 -12.36 3.46 17.50
N ARG A 234 -11.14 3.12 17.08
CA ARG A 234 -9.97 3.07 17.96
C ARG A 234 -9.11 4.31 17.82
N LEU A 235 -9.42 5.32 18.63
CA LEU A 235 -8.60 6.52 18.78
C LEU A 235 -7.24 6.16 19.41
N VAL A 236 -6.16 6.29 18.64
CA VAL A 236 -4.80 5.94 19.10
C VAL A 236 -4.19 7.08 19.92
N THR A 237 -4.69 7.30 21.14
CA THR A 237 -4.16 8.30 22.09
C THR A 237 -3.31 7.68 23.21
N SER A 238 -3.19 6.35 23.24
CA SER A 238 -2.33 5.63 24.17
C SER A 238 -1.75 4.39 23.49
N PHE A 239 -0.43 4.36 23.34
CA PHE A 239 0.27 3.20 22.80
C PHE A 239 0.44 2.12 23.88
N ALA A 240 0.48 0.84 23.46
CA ALA A 240 0.65 -0.31 24.34
C ALA A 240 1.97 -0.22 25.12
N ASN A 241 3.02 0.30 24.49
CA ASN A 241 4.29 0.66 25.12
C ASN A 241 4.18 1.98 25.92
N ARG A 242 3.47 1.92 27.07
CA ARG A 242 3.18 3.10 27.92
C ARG A 242 4.40 3.69 28.65
N VAL A 243 5.48 2.92 28.82
CA VAL A 243 6.67 3.34 29.62
C VAL A 243 7.70 4.08 28.75
N ASP A 244 7.95 3.63 27.53
CA ASP A 244 8.97 4.23 26.65
C ASP A 244 8.40 5.19 25.59
N LYS A 245 7.06 5.27 25.45
CA LYS A 245 6.32 6.17 24.53
C LYS A 245 6.60 5.98 23.02
N THR A 246 7.75 5.44 22.68
CA THR A 246 8.26 4.95 21.39
C THR A 246 8.98 3.64 21.70
N LEU A 247 8.98 2.65 20.80
CA LEU A 247 9.94 1.55 20.89
C LEU A 247 11.32 2.11 20.52
N ASP A 248 11.85 3.00 21.36
CA ASP A 248 13.15 3.62 21.18
C ASP A 248 14.27 2.65 21.54
N GLY A 249 15.42 2.89 20.90
CA GLY A 249 16.53 1.95 20.75
C GLY A 249 17.31 1.57 22.02
N ASP A 250 16.66 1.02 23.05
CA ASP A 250 17.35 0.25 24.10
C ASP A 250 16.58 -0.94 24.69
N ARG A 251 15.35 -1.28 24.24
CA ARG A 251 14.51 -2.30 24.91
C ARG A 251 13.80 -3.36 24.07
N VAL A 252 14.08 -3.46 22.77
CA VAL A 252 13.92 -4.77 22.08
C VAL A 252 15.25 -5.50 22.28
N VAL A 253 15.30 -6.35 23.31
CA VAL A 253 16.55 -7.02 23.72
C VAL A 253 16.87 -8.11 22.68
N ASP A 254 18.05 -8.03 22.06
CA ASP A 254 18.69 -9.19 21.43
C ASP A 254 19.72 -9.72 22.44
N PRO A 255 19.45 -10.86 23.13
CA PRO A 255 20.34 -11.37 24.15
C PRO A 255 21.61 -12.03 23.61
N VAL A 256 21.83 -12.08 22.28
CA VAL A 256 22.89 -12.93 21.71
C VAL A 256 24.14 -12.16 21.30
N THR A 257 24.13 -10.86 20.97
CA THR A 257 25.37 -10.12 20.66
C THR A 257 25.27 -8.61 20.84
N ASP A 258 26.42 -7.94 20.92
CA ASP A 258 26.64 -6.49 20.96
C ASP A 258 26.17 -5.84 19.64
N VAL A 259 24.85 -5.77 19.41
CA VAL A 259 24.27 -5.24 18.17
C VAL A 259 24.12 -3.73 18.23
N SER A 260 24.80 -3.04 17.31
CA SER A 260 24.68 -1.60 17.14
C SER A 260 23.34 -1.23 16.49
N TYR A 261 22.81 -0.06 16.86
CA TYR A 261 21.60 0.50 16.27
C TYR A 261 21.94 1.66 15.34
N ARG A 262 21.10 1.86 14.33
CA ARG A 262 21.17 3.02 13.45
C ARG A 262 19.77 3.54 13.15
N SER A 263 19.64 4.86 13.15
CA SER A 263 18.43 5.51 12.68
C SER A 263 18.31 5.48 11.16
N PHE A 264 17.13 5.08 10.69
CA PHE A 264 16.71 5.14 9.29
C PHE A 264 15.67 6.23 9.05
N ALA A 265 15.53 7.18 9.98
CA ALA A 265 14.63 8.32 9.84
C ALA A 265 14.85 9.06 8.52
N GLY A 266 13.76 9.51 7.89
CA GLY A 266 13.78 10.17 6.58
C GLY A 266 13.76 9.21 5.38
N ARG A 267 13.86 7.90 5.58
CA ARG A 267 13.46 6.92 4.55
C ARG A 267 11.94 6.82 4.48
N PRO A 268 11.37 6.50 3.30
CA PRO A 268 9.92 6.41 3.16
C PRO A 268 9.39 5.14 3.85
N LEU A 269 8.21 5.24 4.47
CA LEU A 269 7.52 4.07 5.02
C LEU A 269 7.23 3.02 3.93
N PHE A 270 6.73 3.46 2.77
CA PHE A 270 6.45 2.62 1.61
C PHE A 270 7.30 3.01 0.40
N GLY A 271 7.62 2.02 -0.44
CA GLY A 271 8.29 2.26 -1.71
C GLY A 271 7.38 2.97 -2.74
N PRO A 272 7.90 3.30 -3.94
CA PRO A 272 7.15 3.94 -5.02
C PRO A 272 5.91 3.17 -5.52
N GLY A 273 5.77 1.88 -5.18
CA GLY A 273 4.60 1.07 -5.53
C GLY A 273 3.63 0.86 -4.37
N GLY A 274 3.84 1.51 -3.22
CA GLY A 274 3.18 1.11 -1.97
C GLY A 274 3.80 -0.15 -1.36
N PRO A 275 3.13 -0.81 -0.41
CA PRO A 275 3.55 -2.09 0.13
C PRO A 275 3.39 -3.17 -0.93
N THR A 276 4.46 -3.90 -1.22
CA THR A 276 4.44 -5.00 -2.18
C THR A 276 5.17 -6.22 -1.64
N ALA A 277 4.87 -7.41 -2.17
CA ALA A 277 5.66 -8.59 -1.88
C ALA A 277 7.16 -8.39 -2.21
N SER A 278 7.48 -7.48 -3.13
CA SER A 278 8.85 -7.13 -3.52
C SER A 278 9.67 -6.47 -2.40
N ASP A 279 9.00 -5.89 -1.41
CA ASP A 279 9.65 -5.28 -0.24
C ASP A 279 10.18 -6.32 0.74
N ILE A 280 9.70 -7.57 0.65
CA ILE A 280 10.12 -8.64 1.55
C ILE A 280 11.55 -9.04 1.25
N THR A 281 12.43 -8.81 2.23
CA THR A 281 13.81 -9.28 2.25
C THR A 281 14.22 -9.57 3.71
N GLN A 282 14.38 -10.85 4.01
CA GLN A 282 14.78 -11.37 5.32
C GLN A 282 16.27 -11.12 5.57
N GLY A 283 16.60 -10.83 6.82
CA GLY A 283 17.97 -10.79 7.32
C GLY A 283 18.29 -11.98 8.19
N SER A 284 19.02 -11.74 9.27
CA SER A 284 19.60 -12.74 10.17
C SER A 284 18.63 -13.17 11.28
N SER A 285 17.38 -13.50 10.95
CA SER A 285 16.42 -14.14 11.87
C SER A 285 15.69 -15.26 11.13
N ALA A 286 15.29 -16.33 11.83
CA ALA A 286 14.57 -17.47 11.26
C ALA A 286 13.05 -17.21 11.12
N ASN A 287 12.63 -15.98 10.87
CA ASN A 287 11.22 -15.58 10.82
C ASN A 287 10.60 -15.59 9.41
N CYS A 288 10.98 -16.56 8.57
CA CYS A 288 10.47 -16.64 7.19
C CYS A 288 8.95 -16.83 7.13
N TRP A 289 8.38 -17.50 8.14
CA TRP A 289 6.93 -17.65 8.34
C TRP A 289 6.22 -16.29 8.44
N LEU A 290 6.81 -15.33 9.16
CA LEU A 290 6.28 -13.98 9.33
C LEU A 290 6.40 -13.19 8.03
N LEU A 291 7.59 -13.14 7.45
CA LEU A 291 7.89 -12.31 6.29
C LEU A 291 7.23 -12.82 5.01
N GLY A 292 7.19 -14.14 4.80
CA GLY A 292 6.46 -14.75 3.69
C GLY A 292 4.96 -14.45 3.76
N GLN A 293 4.40 -14.42 4.97
CA GLN A 293 3.00 -14.06 5.19
C GLN A 293 2.74 -12.56 4.99
N LEU A 294 3.63 -11.67 5.48
CA LEU A 294 3.53 -10.23 5.18
C LEU A 294 3.55 -9.97 3.68
N GLY A 295 4.39 -10.70 2.94
CA GLY A 295 4.41 -10.64 1.48
C GLY A 295 3.09 -11.07 0.86
N ALA A 296 2.47 -12.12 1.40
CA ALA A 296 1.17 -12.61 0.94
C ALA A 296 0.05 -11.60 1.21
N VAL A 297 0.07 -10.93 2.37
CA VAL A 297 -0.87 -9.84 2.69
C VAL A 297 -0.64 -8.66 1.76
N ALA A 298 0.61 -8.22 1.55
CA ALA A 298 0.92 -7.13 0.64
C ALA A 298 0.52 -7.43 -0.82
N GLN A 299 0.62 -8.69 -1.25
CA GLN A 299 0.20 -9.15 -2.57
C GLN A 299 -1.32 -9.14 -2.74
N ALA A 300 -2.05 -9.56 -1.71
CA ALA A 300 -3.48 -9.77 -1.77
C ALA A 300 -4.28 -8.51 -1.42
N ALA A 301 -3.88 -7.82 -0.35
CA ALA A 301 -4.57 -6.71 0.26
C ALA A 301 -3.56 -5.63 0.75
N PRO A 302 -2.92 -4.88 -0.17
CA PRO A 302 -1.95 -3.84 0.20
C PRO A 302 -2.55 -2.75 1.10
N LEU A 303 -3.85 -2.47 1.00
CA LEU A 303 -4.56 -1.54 1.89
C LEU A 303 -4.59 -2.03 3.34
N THR A 304 -4.71 -3.34 3.58
CA THR A 304 -4.59 -3.89 4.94
C THR A 304 -3.22 -3.61 5.54
N VAL A 305 -2.14 -3.68 4.73
CA VAL A 305 -0.79 -3.32 5.22
C VAL A 305 -0.72 -1.84 5.60
N ARG A 306 -1.32 -0.98 4.79
CA ARG A 306 -1.38 0.46 5.08
C ARG A 306 -2.26 0.81 6.26
N ALA A 307 -3.31 0.03 6.51
CA ALA A 307 -4.11 0.13 7.72
C ALA A 307 -3.38 -0.42 8.96
N THR A 308 -2.37 -1.27 8.73
CA THR A 308 -1.56 -1.85 9.80
C THR A 308 -0.46 -0.90 10.25
N VAL A 309 0.15 -0.13 9.34
CA VAL A 309 1.27 0.77 9.67
C VAL A 309 1.15 2.14 9.01
N VAL A 310 1.28 3.18 9.83
CA VAL A 310 1.13 4.59 9.45
C VAL A 310 2.35 5.40 9.91
N ASP A 311 2.79 6.33 9.06
CA ASP A 311 3.81 7.34 9.38
C ASP A 311 3.17 8.49 10.15
N LEU A 312 3.70 8.79 11.33
CA LEU A 312 3.20 9.85 12.21
C LEU A 312 3.79 11.23 11.90
N ALA A 313 4.63 11.33 10.85
CA ALA A 313 5.30 12.54 10.41
C ALA A 313 6.20 13.22 11.46
N ASP A 314 6.47 12.56 12.58
CA ASP A 314 7.34 13.03 13.66
C ASP A 314 8.61 12.17 13.81
N GLY A 315 8.91 11.35 12.79
CA GLY A 315 10.02 10.40 12.78
C GLY A 315 9.68 9.04 13.38
N THR A 316 8.42 8.83 13.78
CA THR A 316 7.92 7.55 14.31
C THR A 316 6.71 7.05 13.52
N PHE A 317 6.34 5.80 13.78
CA PHE A 317 5.30 5.06 13.08
C PHE A 317 4.33 4.46 14.09
N ALA A 318 3.05 4.42 13.75
CA ALA A 318 2.07 3.63 14.49
C ALA A 318 1.88 2.28 13.79
N VAL A 319 1.85 1.19 14.56
CA VAL A 319 1.53 -0.15 14.06
C VAL A 319 0.36 -0.73 14.84
N ALA A 320 -0.68 -1.18 14.16
CA ALA A 320 -1.86 -1.82 14.73
C ALA A 320 -1.74 -3.35 14.66
N LEU A 321 -1.68 -4.03 15.81
CA LEU A 321 -1.56 -5.50 15.88
C LEU A 321 -2.46 -6.05 16.99
N GLY A 322 -3.31 -7.03 16.66
CA GLY A 322 -4.17 -7.73 17.62
C GLY A 322 -5.09 -6.80 18.43
N GLY A 323 -5.44 -5.64 17.87
CA GLY A 323 -6.22 -4.59 18.53
C GLY A 323 -5.42 -3.66 19.47
N SER A 324 -4.13 -3.90 19.65
CA SER A 324 -3.19 -2.99 20.30
C SER A 324 -2.50 -2.09 19.27
N PHE A 325 -2.02 -0.92 19.72
CA PHE A 325 -1.24 0.00 18.91
C PHE A 325 0.15 0.19 19.49
N TYR A 326 1.15 0.16 18.64
CA TYR A 326 2.55 0.28 18.98
C TYR A 326 3.11 1.52 18.30
N ARG A 327 3.80 2.37 19.05
CA ARG A 327 4.59 3.46 18.46
C ARG A 327 6.02 2.99 18.30
N VAL A 328 6.54 3.07 17.08
CA VAL A 328 7.82 2.50 16.66
C VAL A 328 8.65 3.60 16.02
N ASP A 329 9.91 3.75 16.39
CA ASP A 329 10.81 4.67 15.68
C ASP A 329 11.54 3.96 14.52
N ALA A 330 12.34 4.72 13.78
CA ALA A 330 13.16 4.21 12.69
C ALA A 330 14.53 3.66 13.14
N ASP A 331 14.75 3.43 14.44
CA ASP A 331 16.03 2.94 14.95
C ASP A 331 16.04 1.41 14.92
N LEU A 332 16.83 0.86 14.00
CA LEU A 332 16.87 -0.58 13.73
C LEU A 332 18.24 -1.16 14.10
N PRO A 333 18.28 -2.42 14.58
CA PRO A 333 19.54 -3.14 14.74
C PRO A 333 20.19 -3.33 13.37
N VAL A 334 21.51 -3.12 13.30
CA VAL A 334 22.28 -3.23 12.06
C VAL A 334 23.39 -4.26 12.17
N GLN A 335 23.77 -4.81 11.02
CA GLN A 335 24.91 -5.71 10.88
C GLN A 335 26.23 -4.98 11.22
N ALA A 336 27.34 -5.73 11.25
CA ALA A 336 28.67 -5.20 11.54
C ALA A 336 29.13 -4.07 10.59
N ASP A 337 28.47 -3.89 9.43
CA ASP A 337 28.73 -2.78 8.51
C ASP A 337 28.16 -1.43 8.99
N GLY A 338 27.34 -1.43 10.05
CA GLY A 338 26.70 -0.25 10.61
C GLY A 338 25.67 0.40 9.69
N ALA A 339 25.22 -0.28 8.64
CA ALA A 339 24.37 0.31 7.59
C ALA A 339 23.20 -0.56 7.15
N THR A 340 23.37 -1.88 7.19
CA THR A 340 22.35 -2.82 6.75
C THR A 340 21.53 -3.29 7.95
N PRO A 341 20.19 -3.17 7.92
CA PRO A 341 19.35 -3.75 8.96
C PRO A 341 19.67 -5.25 9.17
N GLN A 342 19.73 -5.66 10.44
CA GLN A 342 20.08 -7.02 10.82
C GLN A 342 18.97 -8.01 10.49
N PHE A 343 17.71 -7.65 10.73
CA PHE A 343 16.53 -8.49 10.51
C PHE A 343 15.87 -8.13 9.17
N ALA A 344 14.58 -7.78 9.12
CA ALA A 344 13.98 -7.34 7.87
C ALA A 344 14.75 -6.15 7.27
N ARG A 345 15.20 -6.32 6.01
CA ARG A 345 15.94 -5.29 5.28
C ARG A 345 14.98 -4.28 4.67
N THR A 346 15.53 -3.13 4.27
CA THR A 346 14.73 -2.12 3.56
C THR A 346 14.28 -2.63 2.20
N GLY A 347 13.01 -2.42 1.89
CA GLY A 347 12.38 -2.83 0.64
C GLY A 347 12.69 -1.92 -0.56
N THR A 348 11.87 -2.03 -1.60
CA THR A 348 12.04 -1.28 -2.85
C THR A 348 12.01 0.22 -2.60
N GLY A 349 12.98 0.96 -3.16
CA GLY A 349 13.09 2.41 -2.95
C GLY A 349 13.46 2.84 -1.52
N GLY A 350 13.95 1.92 -0.69
CA GLY A 350 14.31 2.19 0.70
C GLY A 350 13.16 2.10 1.68
N SER A 351 12.04 1.49 1.27
CA SER A 351 10.83 1.21 2.06
C SER A 351 11.14 0.61 3.44
N LEU A 352 10.49 1.12 4.50
CA LEU A 352 10.69 0.70 5.89
C LEU A 352 9.58 -0.18 6.47
N TRP A 353 8.39 -0.27 5.84
CA TRP A 353 7.21 -0.85 6.48
C TRP A 353 7.42 -2.27 7.02
N VAL A 354 8.18 -3.12 6.30
CA VAL A 354 8.44 -4.51 6.73
C VAL A 354 9.21 -4.53 8.05
N ALA A 355 10.27 -3.73 8.17
CA ALA A 355 11.10 -3.66 9.36
C ALA A 355 10.36 -3.03 10.55
N ILE A 356 9.52 -2.02 10.29
CA ILE A 356 8.70 -1.38 11.33
C ILE A 356 7.63 -2.33 11.86
N VAL A 357 6.95 -3.07 10.98
CA VAL A 357 5.95 -4.07 11.37
C VAL A 357 6.61 -5.24 12.10
N GLU A 358 7.76 -5.72 11.62
CA GLU A 358 8.53 -6.78 12.29
C GLU A 358 8.95 -6.36 13.71
N LYS A 359 9.48 -5.14 13.88
CA LYS A 359 9.84 -4.57 15.18
C LYS A 359 8.65 -4.49 16.13
N ALA A 360 7.49 -4.01 15.66
CA ALA A 360 6.27 -3.99 16.47
C ALA A 360 5.79 -5.40 16.82
N TYR A 361 5.89 -6.34 15.88
CA TYR A 361 5.40 -7.70 16.06
C TYR A 361 6.25 -8.50 17.05
N ALA A 362 7.58 -8.28 17.06
CA ALA A 362 8.49 -8.80 18.09
C ALA A 362 8.05 -8.41 19.50
N THR A 363 7.53 -7.19 19.69
CA THR A 363 6.94 -6.76 20.97
C THR A 363 5.53 -7.32 21.18
N HIS A 364 4.71 -7.40 20.12
CA HIS A 364 3.33 -7.87 20.21
C HIS A 364 3.22 -9.33 20.68
N ARG A 365 4.02 -10.22 20.08
CA ARG A 365 3.87 -11.67 20.24
C ARG A 365 4.13 -12.17 21.66
N PHE A 366 4.98 -11.49 22.45
CA PHE A 366 5.40 -11.96 23.77
C PHE A 366 5.17 -10.97 24.92
N ALA A 367 4.32 -9.95 24.74
CA ALA A 367 3.90 -9.04 25.81
C ALA A 367 3.06 -9.69 26.95
N ILE A 368 3.01 -11.02 27.05
CA ILE A 368 2.18 -11.76 28.01
C ILE A 368 3.08 -12.64 28.89
N ALA A 369 3.65 -12.03 29.93
CA ALA A 369 4.00 -12.74 31.17
C ALA A 369 4.10 -11.81 32.39
N ASN A 370 4.69 -10.61 32.25
CA ASN A 370 5.10 -9.81 33.42
C ASN A 370 4.82 -8.30 33.35
N GLY A 371 4.02 -7.82 32.37
CA GLY A 371 3.68 -6.39 32.27
C GLY A 371 4.83 -5.45 31.87
N ASP A 372 5.96 -6.02 31.39
CA ASP A 372 7.08 -5.28 30.79
C ASP A 372 7.04 -5.47 29.27
N TYR A 373 6.92 -4.38 28.51
CA TYR A 373 6.72 -4.37 27.05
C TYR A 373 8.06 -4.43 26.28
N ARG A 374 8.97 -5.33 26.68
CA ARG A 374 10.24 -5.53 25.97
C ARG A 374 10.03 -6.62 24.91
N GLY A 375 10.18 -6.26 23.64
CA GLY A 375 10.19 -7.25 22.55
C GLY A 375 11.53 -7.97 22.45
N ASN A 376 11.58 -9.06 21.69
CA ASN A 376 12.83 -9.74 21.32
C ASN A 376 12.68 -10.33 19.91
N TYR A 377 13.68 -10.14 19.04
CA TYR A 377 13.65 -10.67 17.67
C TYR A 377 13.90 -12.18 17.62
N GLU A 378 14.59 -12.77 18.60
CA GLU A 378 14.77 -14.23 18.70
C GLU A 378 13.44 -14.96 18.90
N ASP A 379 12.47 -14.28 19.51
CA ASP A 379 11.13 -14.82 19.69
C ASP A 379 10.36 -14.97 18.37
N LEU A 380 10.88 -14.42 17.27
CA LEU A 380 10.34 -14.58 15.92
C LEU A 380 10.96 -15.76 15.16
N CYS A 381 11.99 -16.41 15.69
CA CYS A 381 12.72 -17.48 14.98
C CYS A 381 11.88 -18.71 14.64
N TYR A 382 10.71 -18.91 15.28
CA TYR A 382 9.78 -19.99 14.96
C TYR A 382 8.33 -19.54 15.14
N GLY A 383 7.43 -19.89 14.22
CA GLY A 383 6.02 -19.57 14.38
C GLY A 383 5.14 -20.12 13.27
N ASP A 384 3.83 -20.02 13.49
CA ASP A 384 2.81 -20.39 12.51
C ASP A 384 2.45 -19.17 11.64
N PRO A 385 2.56 -19.26 10.29
CA PRO A 385 2.12 -18.20 9.36
C PRO A 385 0.75 -17.58 9.67
N ASN A 386 -0.19 -18.33 10.24
CA ASN A 386 -1.53 -17.84 10.56
C ASN A 386 -1.59 -16.92 11.79
N GLU A 387 -0.60 -16.96 12.67
CA GLU A 387 -0.54 -16.09 13.86
C GLU A 387 -0.54 -14.61 13.44
N LEU A 388 0.20 -14.28 12.38
CA LEU A 388 0.28 -12.91 11.87
C LEU A 388 -1.03 -12.44 11.26
N LEU A 389 -1.70 -13.28 10.47
CA LEU A 389 -2.95 -12.92 9.78
C LEU A 389 -4.01 -12.43 10.77
N THR A 390 -4.08 -13.08 11.93
CA THR A 390 -4.97 -12.69 13.02
C THR A 390 -4.57 -11.32 13.60
N ALA A 391 -3.27 -11.08 13.76
CA ALA A 391 -2.76 -9.85 14.34
C ALA A 391 -2.97 -8.63 13.44
N VAL A 392 -2.70 -8.74 12.13
CA VAL A 392 -2.90 -7.64 11.16
C VAL A 392 -4.36 -7.49 10.71
N ARG A 393 -5.28 -8.27 11.31
CA ARG A 393 -6.72 -8.28 10.98
C ARG A 393 -7.01 -8.44 9.49
N ALA A 394 -6.18 -9.20 8.78
CA ALA A 394 -6.52 -9.61 7.43
C ALA A 394 -7.72 -10.57 7.52
N THR A 395 -8.95 -10.07 7.34
CA THR A 395 -10.24 -10.76 7.54
C THR A 395 -10.52 -11.89 6.55
N ASN A 396 -9.49 -12.36 5.88
CA ASN A 396 -9.59 -13.22 4.72
C ASN A 396 -8.67 -14.44 4.91
N MET A 397 -8.88 -15.13 6.04
CA MET A 397 -8.23 -16.38 6.42
C MET A 397 -8.81 -17.56 5.63
N GLY A 398 -7.95 -18.47 5.18
CA GLY A 398 -8.39 -19.67 4.51
C GLY A 398 -7.33 -20.76 4.48
N TRP A 399 -7.34 -21.58 5.54
CA TRP A 399 -6.94 -22.99 5.57
C TRP A 399 -5.44 -23.34 5.61
N ASN A 400 -5.06 -24.15 6.61
CA ASN A 400 -3.85 -24.97 6.55
C ASN A 400 -4.16 -26.22 5.73
N TYR A 401 -3.52 -26.36 4.56
CA TYR A 401 -3.67 -27.52 3.69
C TYR A 401 -2.42 -28.39 3.74
N HIS A 402 -2.64 -29.70 3.92
CA HIS A 402 -1.59 -30.72 3.84
C HIS A 402 -1.52 -31.35 2.43
N PRO A 403 -0.32 -31.81 2.00
CA PRO A 403 -0.05 -32.27 0.64
C PRO A 403 -0.90 -33.46 0.16
N GLU A 404 -1.44 -34.26 1.07
CA GLU A 404 -2.42 -35.33 0.80
C GLU A 404 -3.73 -34.86 0.14
N ASN A 405 -3.98 -33.54 0.16
CA ASN A 405 -5.14 -32.90 -0.46
C ASN A 405 -4.81 -32.10 -1.74
N SER A 406 -3.60 -32.21 -2.32
CA SER A 406 -3.14 -31.47 -3.52
C SER A 406 -3.88 -31.78 -4.84
N GLY A 407 -5.00 -32.50 -4.77
CA GLY A 407 -5.83 -32.85 -5.93
C GLY A 407 -6.53 -31.65 -6.58
N VAL A 408 -7.23 -31.93 -7.68
CA VAL A 408 -7.91 -30.92 -8.51
C VAL A 408 -8.92 -30.06 -7.70
N ALA A 409 -9.58 -30.65 -6.70
CA ALA A 409 -10.52 -29.93 -5.85
C ALA A 409 -9.83 -28.81 -5.06
N PHE A 410 -8.68 -29.09 -4.44
CA PHE A 410 -7.90 -28.07 -3.74
C PHE A 410 -7.34 -27.02 -4.68
N ALA A 411 -6.86 -27.43 -5.85
CA ALA A 411 -6.37 -26.50 -6.88
C ALA A 411 -7.44 -25.46 -7.26
N ASN A 412 -8.70 -25.91 -7.39
CA ASN A 412 -9.83 -25.04 -7.67
C ASN A 412 -10.18 -24.13 -6.49
N GLU A 413 -10.13 -24.65 -5.26
CA GLU A 413 -10.37 -23.86 -4.06
C GLU A 413 -9.30 -22.77 -3.89
N LEU A 414 -8.03 -23.14 -3.99
CA LEU A 414 -6.89 -22.20 -3.94
C LEU A 414 -7.08 -21.06 -4.95
N PHE A 415 -7.43 -21.39 -6.19
CA PHE A 415 -7.64 -20.37 -7.21
C PHE A 415 -8.86 -19.48 -6.92
N THR A 416 -9.91 -20.06 -6.35
CA THR A 416 -11.09 -19.31 -5.92
C THR A 416 -10.72 -18.28 -4.84
N GLN A 417 -9.94 -18.70 -3.84
CA GLN A 417 -9.45 -17.81 -2.77
C GLN A 417 -8.44 -16.78 -3.31
N TRP A 418 -7.53 -17.18 -4.21
CA TRP A 418 -6.60 -16.28 -4.87
C TRP A 418 -7.33 -15.17 -5.64
N ASN A 419 -8.34 -15.52 -6.44
CA ASN A 419 -9.16 -14.55 -7.17
C ASN A 419 -10.00 -13.67 -6.24
N ALA A 420 -10.38 -14.17 -5.07
CA ALA A 420 -11.00 -13.39 -4.01
C ALA A 420 -9.99 -12.53 -3.22
N ARG A 421 -8.76 -12.35 -3.72
CA ARG A 421 -7.69 -11.53 -3.11
C ARG A 421 -7.42 -11.95 -1.66
N LYS A 422 -7.42 -13.25 -1.39
CA LYS A 422 -6.95 -13.79 -0.10
C LYS A 422 -5.43 -13.91 -0.10
N ALA A 423 -4.81 -13.66 1.05
CA ALA A 423 -3.38 -13.86 1.22
C ALA A 423 -3.04 -15.35 1.15
N VAL A 424 -2.11 -15.72 0.26
CA VAL A 424 -1.65 -17.11 0.08
C VAL A 424 -0.14 -17.19 0.31
N ALA A 425 0.25 -18.01 1.29
CA ALA A 425 1.63 -18.40 1.53
C ALA A 425 1.79 -19.91 1.29
N PHE A 426 3.01 -20.33 0.96
CA PHE A 426 3.36 -21.72 0.72
C PHE A 426 4.51 -22.12 1.63
N SER A 427 4.32 -23.13 2.49
CA SER A 427 5.34 -23.59 3.42
C SER A 427 5.73 -25.03 3.11
N THR A 428 7.02 -25.32 3.15
CA THR A 428 7.56 -26.66 2.89
C THR A 428 7.64 -27.49 4.17
N GLY A 429 7.54 -28.82 4.00
CA GLY A 429 7.76 -29.77 5.08
C GLY A 429 9.22 -29.85 5.56
N PRO A 430 9.52 -30.77 6.51
CA PRO A 430 10.86 -30.96 7.07
C PRO A 430 11.88 -31.54 6.09
N CYS A 431 11.44 -32.07 4.95
CA CYS A 431 12.30 -32.67 3.95
C CYS A 431 12.62 -31.65 2.85
N ALA A 432 13.89 -31.48 2.53
CA ALA A 432 14.31 -30.65 1.42
C ALA A 432 13.93 -31.32 0.09
N ILE A 433 13.29 -30.57 -0.78
CA ILE A 433 12.97 -30.98 -2.14
C ILE A 433 13.78 -30.12 -3.08
N GLU A 434 14.23 -30.71 -4.18
CA GLU A 434 15.14 -30.04 -5.12
C GLU A 434 14.56 -28.69 -5.55
N GLY A 435 15.32 -27.61 -5.33
CA GLY A 435 14.87 -26.23 -5.59
C GLY A 435 14.20 -25.51 -4.42
N LEU A 436 13.73 -26.22 -3.39
CA LEU A 436 13.03 -25.65 -2.23
C LEU A 436 13.84 -25.80 -0.94
N VAL A 437 13.71 -24.81 -0.07
CA VAL A 437 14.28 -24.82 1.29
C VAL A 437 13.30 -25.55 2.19
N ALA A 438 13.77 -26.49 3.01
CA ALA A 438 12.93 -27.20 3.99
C ALA A 438 12.48 -26.26 5.13
N GLN A 439 11.29 -26.51 5.69
CA GLN A 439 10.71 -25.71 6.79
C GLN A 439 10.72 -24.21 6.51
N HIS A 440 10.40 -23.81 5.28
CA HIS A 440 10.52 -22.44 4.83
C HIS A 440 9.22 -21.96 4.22
N THR A 441 8.86 -20.70 4.48
CA THR A 441 7.61 -20.10 3.99
C THR A 441 7.91 -19.14 2.84
N TYR A 442 7.17 -19.31 1.75
CA TYR A 442 7.23 -18.52 0.52
C TYR A 442 5.95 -17.71 0.38
N THR A 443 6.06 -16.53 -0.24
CA THR A 443 4.88 -15.79 -0.70
C THR A 443 4.43 -16.35 -2.05
N VAL A 444 3.14 -16.62 -2.23
CA VAL A 444 2.59 -16.91 -3.57
C VAL A 444 2.27 -15.57 -4.25
N THR A 445 2.91 -15.29 -5.38
CA THR A 445 2.74 -14.02 -6.12
C THR A 445 1.94 -14.17 -7.41
N SER A 446 1.72 -15.41 -7.88
CA SER A 446 0.83 -15.69 -9.01
C SER A 446 0.34 -17.14 -9.01
N VAL A 447 -0.84 -17.37 -9.58
CA VAL A 447 -1.40 -18.70 -9.85
C VAL A 447 -1.82 -18.76 -11.31
N THR A 448 -1.28 -19.70 -12.07
CA THR A 448 -1.62 -19.86 -13.50
C THR A 448 -2.61 -20.98 -13.71
N ARG A 449 -3.41 -20.85 -14.78
CA ARG A 449 -4.29 -21.91 -15.28
C ARG A 449 -4.02 -22.23 -16.74
N ASP A 450 -4.26 -23.46 -17.13
CA ASP A 450 -4.36 -23.85 -18.53
C ASP A 450 -5.67 -23.35 -19.17
N THR A 451 -5.80 -23.56 -20.47
CA THR A 451 -7.02 -23.20 -21.23
C THR A 451 -8.26 -24.00 -20.82
N ALA A 452 -8.09 -25.12 -20.11
CA ALA A 452 -9.17 -25.91 -19.54
C ALA A 452 -9.55 -25.44 -18.12
N GLY A 453 -8.92 -24.38 -17.61
CA GLY A 453 -9.19 -23.80 -16.29
C GLY A 453 -8.57 -24.56 -15.13
N ARG A 454 -7.61 -25.47 -15.36
CA ARG A 454 -6.91 -26.20 -14.29
C ARG A 454 -5.69 -25.40 -13.85
N VAL A 455 -5.44 -25.34 -12.54
CA VAL A 455 -4.21 -24.71 -12.03
C VAL A 455 -2.99 -25.50 -12.49
N THR A 456 -2.01 -24.80 -13.04
CA THR A 456 -0.80 -25.41 -13.64
C THR A 456 0.46 -25.11 -12.86
N SER A 457 0.58 -23.93 -12.26
CA SER A 457 1.76 -23.55 -11.48
C SER A 457 1.47 -22.42 -10.50
N LEU A 458 2.32 -22.34 -9.48
CA LEU A 458 2.41 -21.23 -8.54
C LEU A 458 3.70 -20.46 -8.80
N CYS A 459 3.64 -19.13 -8.81
CA CYS A 459 4.83 -18.29 -8.72
C CYS A 459 5.12 -18.06 -7.24
N LEU A 460 6.28 -18.50 -6.79
CA LEU A 460 6.73 -18.41 -5.41
C LEU A 460 7.84 -17.38 -5.30
N ARG A 461 7.78 -16.57 -4.25
CA ARG A 461 8.82 -15.61 -3.88
C ARG A 461 9.49 -16.05 -2.59
N ASN A 462 10.81 -16.16 -2.61
CA ASN A 462 11.58 -16.47 -1.42
C ASN A 462 11.79 -15.21 -0.56
N PRO A 463 11.39 -15.19 0.72
CA PRO A 463 11.57 -14.02 1.58
C PRO A 463 13.03 -13.63 1.80
N TRP A 464 14.04 -14.46 1.52
CA TRP A 464 15.47 -14.11 1.64
C TRP A 464 15.94 -12.94 0.76
N GLY A 465 15.12 -12.52 -0.20
CA GLY A 465 15.48 -11.43 -1.11
C GLY A 465 16.69 -11.78 -2.01
N GLY A 466 16.90 -13.06 -2.29
CA GLY A 466 17.91 -13.56 -3.21
C GLY A 466 17.44 -14.81 -3.94
N ALA A 467 18.23 -15.28 -4.92
CA ALA A 467 17.98 -16.58 -5.53
C ALA A 467 18.05 -17.68 -4.46
N SER A 468 17.09 -18.61 -4.46
CA SER A 468 17.23 -19.83 -3.68
C SER A 468 18.53 -20.52 -4.14
N PRO A 469 19.47 -20.83 -3.23
CA PRO A 469 20.76 -21.43 -3.59
C PRO A 469 20.61 -22.82 -4.25
N PHE A 470 19.40 -23.35 -4.30
CA PHE A 470 19.08 -24.68 -4.80
C PHE A 470 18.30 -24.68 -6.14
N VAL A 471 17.99 -23.52 -6.74
CA VAL A 471 17.18 -23.46 -7.98
C VAL A 471 18.08 -23.38 -9.21
N ASP A 472 18.33 -24.55 -9.81
CA ASP A 472 18.82 -24.67 -11.20
C ASP A 472 17.88 -25.53 -12.08
N VAL A 473 16.59 -25.56 -11.73
CA VAL A 473 15.55 -26.19 -12.55
C VAL A 473 14.77 -25.15 -13.34
N THR A 474 14.64 -25.42 -14.64
CA THR A 474 13.91 -24.63 -15.66
C THR A 474 12.57 -25.33 -15.90
N PRO A 475 11.45 -24.64 -16.23
CA PRO A 475 11.32 -23.26 -16.74
C PRO A 475 10.50 -22.35 -15.79
N GLN A 476 10.82 -21.09 -15.48
CA GLN A 476 11.76 -20.08 -15.96
C GLN A 476 12.22 -19.33 -14.70
N LYS A 477 13.53 -19.12 -14.52
CA LYS A 477 13.99 -18.04 -13.62
C LYS A 477 13.39 -16.74 -14.15
N LEU A 478 12.42 -16.18 -13.45
CA LEU A 478 12.11 -14.76 -13.62
C LEU A 478 13.33 -14.00 -13.07
N ALA A 479 13.73 -12.90 -13.70
CA ALA A 479 14.83 -12.10 -13.18
C ALA A 479 14.49 -11.64 -11.74
N GLY A 480 15.17 -12.19 -10.73
CA GLY A 480 14.94 -11.85 -9.32
C GLY A 480 14.61 -13.03 -8.42
N MET A 481 13.91 -12.72 -7.32
CA MET A 481 13.71 -13.55 -6.12
C MET A 481 12.50 -14.51 -6.23
N GLU A 482 12.01 -14.75 -7.46
CA GLU A 482 10.79 -15.48 -7.77
C GLU A 482 11.04 -16.63 -8.75
N PHE A 483 10.26 -17.71 -8.61
CA PHE A 483 10.33 -18.88 -9.48
C PHE A 483 8.97 -19.58 -9.59
N TRP A 484 8.78 -20.35 -10.65
CA TRP A 484 7.56 -21.12 -10.85
C TRP A 484 7.71 -22.55 -10.30
N LEU A 485 6.72 -23.00 -9.53
CA LEU A 485 6.55 -24.39 -9.09
C LEU A 485 5.36 -25.00 -9.81
N THR A 486 5.53 -26.15 -10.46
CA THR A 486 4.40 -26.80 -11.16
C THR A 486 3.42 -27.37 -10.16
N TRP A 487 2.13 -27.45 -10.53
CA TRP A 487 1.12 -28.01 -9.64
C TRP A 487 1.39 -29.48 -9.26
N GLY A 488 2.04 -30.24 -10.15
CA GLY A 488 2.46 -31.62 -9.84
C GLY A 488 3.52 -31.67 -8.73
N ASP A 489 4.40 -30.68 -8.67
CA ASP A 489 5.46 -30.61 -7.66
C ASP A 489 4.95 -30.07 -6.31
N VAL A 490 3.84 -29.31 -6.30
CA VAL A 490 3.20 -28.80 -5.07
C VAL A 490 2.82 -29.92 -4.12
N GLY A 491 2.35 -31.07 -4.62
CA GLY A 491 1.99 -32.20 -3.76
C GLY A 491 3.18 -32.98 -3.22
N ALA A 492 4.33 -32.89 -3.87
CA ALA A 492 5.57 -33.49 -3.40
C ALA A 492 6.26 -32.60 -2.34
N ALA A 493 6.17 -31.27 -2.54
CA ALA A 493 6.68 -30.18 -1.70
C ALA A 493 5.98 -30.04 -0.35
#